data_AF-A0A921SNE2-F1
#
_entry.id   AF-A0A921SNE2-F1
#
_cell.length_a   1.000
_cell.length_b   1.000
_cell.length_c   1.000
_cell.angle_alpha   90.00
_cell.angle_beta   90.00
_cell.angle_gamma   90.00
#
_symmetry.space_group_name_H-M   'P 1'
#
loop_
_entity.id
_entity.type
_entity.pdbx_description
1 polymer ?
#
loop_
_entity_poly.entity_id
_entity_poly.type
_entity_poly.pdbx_seq_one_letter_code
_entity_poly.pdbx_strand_id
1 'polypeptide(L)'
;MTETVGTGAAPALSELLHRIREVRLPLETAEAADARALQRSLSHQIDDYLLPRVQAPDAPLLVVIGGSTGAGKSTLVNSILRRQVTESGVLRPTTTSPILVHHPDDEEHFQSDRVLPGFARVTREETHLDKPQLRLVADEAVPRGVALLDSPDIDSVMESNRLIARQLLAAADLWLFVTTAARYADAVPWTLLTDAQERG
;
A
#
# COMPACT_ATOMS: atom_id res chain seq x y z
N MET A 1 3.49 20.47 21.77
CA MET A 1 4.44 19.42 22.20
C MET A 1 4.73 18.38 21.10
N THR A 2 4.12 18.48 19.92
CA THR A 2 4.29 17.55 18.79
C THR A 2 5.43 17.91 17.82
N GLU A 3 5.93 19.14 17.84
CA GLU A 3 6.99 19.60 16.91
C GLU A 3 8.34 18.90 17.09
N THR A 4 8.70 18.48 18.32
CA THR A 4 10.06 18.01 18.61
C THR A 4 10.33 16.58 18.14
N VAL A 5 9.31 15.75 17.92
CA VAL A 5 9.49 14.35 17.49
C VAL A 5 9.78 14.28 15.98
N GLY A 6 9.15 15.13 15.17
CA GLY A 6 9.30 15.11 13.71
C GLY A 6 10.68 15.55 13.21
N THR A 7 11.30 16.54 13.87
CA THR A 7 12.55 17.16 13.37
C THR A 7 13.76 16.23 13.46
N GLY A 8 13.81 15.33 14.44
CA GLY A 8 14.90 14.36 14.62
C GLY A 8 14.60 12.97 14.05
N ALA A 9 13.33 12.58 13.95
CA ALA A 9 12.94 11.23 13.55
C ALA A 9 13.20 10.96 12.06
N ALA A 10 12.90 11.91 11.16
CA ALA A 10 13.13 11.70 9.73
C ALA A 10 14.61 11.47 9.39
N PRO A 11 15.57 12.32 9.84
CA PRO A 11 17.00 12.06 9.62
C PRO A 11 17.47 10.74 10.24
N ALA A 12 16.99 10.40 11.45
CA ALA A 12 17.35 9.15 12.11
C ALA A 12 16.83 7.91 11.35
N LEU A 13 15.61 7.95 10.84
CA LEU A 13 15.03 6.88 10.01
C LEU A 13 15.76 6.76 8.67
N SER A 14 16.14 7.88 8.04
CA SER A 14 16.93 7.85 6.81
C SER A 14 18.30 7.23 7.02
N GLU A 15 18.98 7.56 8.12
CA GLU A 15 20.25 6.96 8.51
C GLU A 15 20.10 5.46 8.82
N LEU A 16 19.05 5.07 9.54
CA LEU A 16 18.74 3.67 9.82
C LEU A 16 18.50 2.88 8.52
N LEU A 17 17.69 3.42 7.61
CA LEU A 17 17.44 2.81 6.30
C LEU A 17 18.73 2.63 5.50
N HIS A 18 19.61 3.64 5.51
CA HIS A 18 20.90 3.56 4.87
C HIS A 18 21.74 2.41 5.44
N ARG A 19 21.88 2.35 6.77
CA ARG A 19 22.61 1.26 7.45
C ARG A 19 22.03 -0.11 7.15
N ILE A 20 20.71 -0.26 7.20
CA ILE A 20 20.03 -1.53 6.88
C ILE A 20 20.36 -1.95 5.45
N ARG A 21 20.33 -1.03 4.48
CA ARG A 21 20.64 -1.32 3.07
C ARG A 21 22.12 -1.67 2.83
N GLU A 22 23.03 -1.16 3.68
CA GLU A 22 24.46 -1.48 3.61
C GLU A 22 24.82 -2.84 4.20
N VAL A 23 23.98 -3.43 5.06
CA VAL A 23 24.22 -4.77 5.60
C VAL A 23 24.38 -5.77 4.46
N ARG A 24 25.58 -6.35 4.36
CA ARG A 24 25.86 -7.46 3.44
C ARG A 24 25.76 -8.78 4.20
N LEU A 25 25.02 -9.72 3.63
CA LEU A 25 24.88 -11.08 4.14
C LEU A 25 25.50 -12.08 3.14
N PRO A 26 26.85 -12.08 3.00
CA PRO A 26 27.52 -12.82 1.93
C PRO A 26 27.63 -14.33 2.20
N LEU A 27 27.44 -14.77 3.44
CA LEU A 27 27.54 -16.18 3.82
C LEU A 27 26.17 -16.86 3.67
N GLU A 28 26.13 -18.00 3.00
CA GLU A 28 24.96 -18.87 2.91
C GLU A 28 24.86 -19.74 4.17
N THR A 29 24.38 -19.15 5.27
CA THR A 29 24.02 -19.88 6.49
C THR A 29 22.56 -20.35 6.43
N ALA A 30 22.15 -21.21 7.36
CA ALA A 30 20.75 -21.64 7.47
C ALA A 30 19.78 -20.47 7.66
N GLU A 31 20.23 -19.37 8.28
CA GLU A 31 19.43 -18.18 8.59
C GLU A 31 19.57 -17.07 7.52
N ALA A 32 20.42 -17.26 6.50
CA ALA A 32 20.72 -16.22 5.53
C ALA A 32 19.49 -15.77 4.73
N ALA A 33 18.59 -16.70 4.40
CA ALA A 33 17.35 -16.40 3.71
C ALA A 33 16.43 -15.51 4.56
N ASP A 34 16.26 -15.84 5.83
CA ASP A 34 15.41 -15.12 6.78
C ASP A 34 15.97 -13.74 7.10
N ALA A 35 17.28 -13.62 7.32
CA ALA A 35 17.94 -12.35 7.55
C ALA A 35 17.80 -11.39 6.34
N ARG A 36 17.90 -11.92 5.10
CA ARG A 36 17.66 -11.14 3.88
C ARG A 36 16.19 -10.75 3.73
N ALA A 37 15.26 -11.62 4.13
CA ALA A 37 13.83 -11.31 4.13
C ALA A 37 13.50 -10.20 5.14
N LEU A 38 14.06 -10.27 6.34
CA LEU A 38 13.92 -9.23 7.37
C LEU A 38 14.52 -7.90 6.92
N GLN A 39 15.73 -7.90 6.34
CA GLN A 39 16.37 -6.70 5.80
C GLN A 39 15.48 -6.00 4.76
N ARG A 40 14.90 -6.77 3.82
CA ARG A 40 13.95 -6.23 2.84
C ARG A 40 12.71 -5.68 3.52
N SER A 41 12.10 -6.45 4.44
CA SER A 41 10.89 -6.05 5.15
C SER A 41 11.07 -4.74 5.92
N LEU A 42 12.17 -4.60 6.68
CA LEU A 42 12.47 -3.37 7.42
C LEU A 42 12.74 -2.19 6.48
N SER A 43 13.46 -2.44 5.37
CA SER A 43 13.71 -1.39 4.37
C SER A 43 12.39 -0.87 3.78
N HIS A 44 11.46 -1.77 3.44
CA HIS A 44 10.14 -1.42 2.95
C HIS A 44 9.33 -0.66 4.00
N GLN A 45 9.28 -1.14 5.25
CA GLN A 45 8.51 -0.48 6.30
C GLN A 45 9.01 0.95 6.57
N ILE A 46 10.32 1.16 6.56
CA ILE A 46 10.88 2.51 6.77
C ILE A 46 10.63 3.41 5.56
N ASP A 47 10.85 2.93 4.34
CA ASP A 47 10.79 3.74 3.12
C ASP A 47 9.35 3.99 2.64
N ASP A 48 8.47 2.98 2.74
CA ASP A 48 7.10 3.04 2.22
C ASP A 48 6.08 3.59 3.26
N TYR A 49 6.37 3.50 4.56
CA TYR A 49 5.45 3.93 5.63
C TYR A 49 6.05 4.98 6.59
N LEU A 50 7.10 4.63 7.34
CA LEU A 50 7.56 5.47 8.46
C LEU A 50 8.13 6.81 8.00
N LEU A 51 9.02 6.83 7.00
CA LEU A 51 9.59 8.06 6.46
C LEU A 51 8.52 8.98 5.87
N PRO A 52 7.64 8.51 4.96
CA PRO A 52 6.49 9.28 4.50
C PRO A 52 5.68 9.91 5.63
N ARG A 53 5.35 9.12 6.66
CA ARG A 53 4.45 9.53 7.74
C ARG A 53 5.09 10.55 8.67
N VAL A 54 6.38 10.40 8.98
CA VAL A 54 7.11 11.35 9.83
C VAL A 54 7.40 12.66 9.09
N GLN A 55 7.66 12.60 7.78
CA GLN A 55 7.92 13.79 6.96
C GLN A 55 6.66 14.59 6.65
N ALA A 56 5.51 13.94 6.58
CA ALA A 56 4.22 14.59 6.36
C ALA A 56 3.17 14.08 7.38
N PRO A 57 3.23 14.55 8.64
CA PRO A 57 2.30 14.12 9.69
C PRO A 57 0.84 14.46 9.36
N ASP A 58 0.64 15.56 8.63
CA ASP A 58 -0.67 16.04 8.19
C ASP A 58 -1.15 15.38 6.89
N ALA A 59 -0.39 14.42 6.34
CA ALA A 59 -0.85 13.66 5.18
C ALA A 59 -2.14 12.89 5.50
N PRO A 60 -3.06 12.76 4.53
CA PRO A 60 -4.29 12.00 4.71
C PRO A 60 -4.02 10.55 5.11
N LEU A 61 -4.90 9.98 5.92
CA LEU A 61 -4.88 8.58 6.31
C LEU A 61 -5.09 7.68 5.10
N LEU A 62 -4.15 6.78 4.83
CA LEU A 62 -4.25 5.83 3.74
C LEU A 62 -5.00 4.56 4.17
N VAL A 63 -6.22 4.39 3.64
CA VAL A 63 -7.07 3.22 3.86
C VAL A 63 -6.96 2.28 2.67
N VAL A 64 -6.28 1.15 2.84
CA VAL A 64 -6.17 0.13 1.78
C VAL A 64 -7.30 -0.89 1.90
N ILE A 65 -8.05 -1.02 0.82
CA ILE A 65 -9.12 -2.02 0.68
C ILE A 65 -8.48 -3.26 0.07
N GLY A 66 -8.33 -4.28 0.91
CA GLY A 66 -7.67 -5.56 0.60
C GLY A 66 -8.63 -6.72 0.72
N GLY A 67 -8.29 -7.87 0.13
CA GLY A 67 -9.20 -9.01 0.05
C GLY A 67 -8.91 -9.94 -1.12
N SER A 68 -9.46 -11.15 -1.06
CA SER A 68 -9.37 -12.14 -2.12
C SER A 68 -9.99 -11.68 -3.44
N THR A 69 -9.61 -12.36 -4.51
CA THR A 69 -10.22 -12.22 -5.84
C THR A 69 -11.73 -12.44 -5.76
N GLY A 70 -12.50 -11.50 -6.31
CA GLY A 70 -13.96 -11.57 -6.28
C GLY A 70 -14.60 -11.29 -4.92
N ALA A 71 -13.84 -10.79 -3.94
CA ALA A 71 -14.41 -10.44 -2.63
C ALA A 71 -15.33 -9.20 -2.67
N GLY A 72 -15.31 -8.42 -3.76
CA GLY A 72 -16.14 -7.22 -3.91
C GLY A 72 -15.46 -5.92 -3.48
N LYS A 73 -14.11 -5.86 -3.43
CA LYS A 73 -13.35 -4.64 -3.11
C LYS A 73 -13.75 -3.44 -3.96
N SER A 74 -13.66 -3.57 -5.29
CA SER A 74 -14.03 -2.54 -6.25
C SER A 74 -15.51 -2.17 -6.17
N THR A 75 -16.38 -3.14 -5.88
CA THR A 75 -17.82 -2.88 -5.62
C THR A 75 -18.01 -2.02 -4.37
N LEU A 76 -17.28 -2.29 -3.29
CA LEU A 76 -17.32 -1.50 -2.06
C LEU A 76 -16.82 -0.08 -2.32
N VAL A 77 -15.68 0.07 -3.01
CA VAL A 77 -15.13 1.38 -3.41
C VAL A 77 -16.16 2.18 -4.20
N ASN A 78 -16.71 1.60 -5.27
CA ASN A 78 -17.71 2.28 -6.09
C ASN A 78 -18.98 2.63 -5.32
N SER A 79 -19.37 1.80 -4.34
CA SER A 79 -20.53 2.06 -3.48
C SER A 79 -20.29 3.23 -2.52
N ILE A 80 -19.08 3.33 -1.94
CA ILE A 80 -18.67 4.48 -1.11
C ILE A 80 -18.70 5.77 -1.94
N LEU A 81 -18.16 5.72 -3.15
CA LEU A 81 -18.09 6.87 -4.06
C LEU A 81 -19.41 7.17 -4.77
N ARG A 82 -20.41 6.29 -4.64
CA ARG A 82 -21.71 6.35 -5.34
C ARG A 82 -21.60 6.49 -6.86
N ARG A 83 -20.46 6.09 -7.44
CA ARG A 83 -20.21 6.08 -8.88
C ARG A 83 -19.15 5.03 -9.22
N GLN A 84 -19.09 4.67 -10.50
CA GLN A 84 -18.11 3.70 -10.99
C GLN A 84 -16.76 4.39 -11.24
N VAL A 85 -15.78 4.08 -10.38
CA VAL A 85 -14.39 4.57 -10.48
C VAL A 85 -13.43 3.41 -10.78
N THR A 86 -13.70 2.26 -10.18
CA THR A 86 -12.98 0.99 -10.39
C THR A 86 -13.83 0.07 -11.26
N GLU A 87 -13.22 -0.73 -12.14
CA GLU A 87 -13.96 -1.76 -12.87
C GLU A 87 -14.26 -2.94 -11.95
N SER A 88 -15.53 -3.09 -11.54
CA SER A 88 -16.00 -4.27 -10.82
C SER A 88 -16.40 -5.35 -11.82
N GLY A 89 -15.55 -6.37 -12.03
CA GLY A 89 -15.80 -7.45 -12.98
C GLY A 89 -15.66 -8.86 -12.39
N VAL A 90 -16.40 -9.81 -12.95
CA VAL A 90 -16.43 -11.25 -12.54
C VAL A 90 -15.32 -12.07 -13.22
N LEU A 91 -14.63 -11.51 -14.23
CA LEU A 91 -13.55 -12.17 -14.99
C LEU A 91 -12.17 -11.63 -14.54
N ARG A 92 -11.28 -12.57 -14.16
CA ARG A 92 -9.81 -12.53 -13.92
C ARG A 92 -9.07 -11.17 -14.08
N PRO A 93 -8.01 -10.99 -13.27
CA PRO A 93 -7.90 -9.92 -12.27
C PRO A 93 -8.16 -8.53 -12.87
N THR A 94 -9.11 -7.78 -12.32
CA THR A 94 -9.62 -6.52 -12.90
C THR A 94 -8.82 -5.28 -12.51
N THR A 95 -7.99 -5.35 -11.46
CA THR A 95 -7.17 -4.22 -11.01
C THR A 95 -5.69 -4.53 -11.28
N THR A 96 -5.22 -4.20 -12.49
CA THR A 96 -3.79 -4.25 -12.85
C THR A 96 -3.01 -3.10 -12.21
N SER A 97 -3.65 -1.93 -12.12
CA SER A 97 -3.10 -0.73 -11.50
C SER A 97 -3.96 -0.31 -10.30
N PRO A 98 -3.42 -0.26 -9.09
CA PRO A 98 -4.11 0.25 -7.90
C PRO A 98 -4.73 1.63 -8.13
N ILE A 99 -5.91 1.86 -7.54
CA ILE A 99 -6.61 3.15 -7.65
C ILE A 99 -6.65 3.81 -6.27
N LEU A 100 -6.09 5.02 -6.15
CA LEU A 100 -6.16 5.85 -4.96
C LEU A 100 -7.17 6.97 -5.19
N VAL A 101 -8.19 7.01 -4.35
CA VAL A 101 -9.25 8.01 -4.36
C VAL A 101 -9.09 8.92 -3.15
N HIS A 102 -9.08 10.22 -3.36
CA HIS A 102 -8.84 11.22 -2.31
C HIS A 102 -9.77 12.42 -2.48
N HIS A 103 -9.91 13.23 -1.42
CA HIS A 103 -10.61 14.51 -1.53
C HIS A 103 -9.80 15.47 -2.45
N PRO A 104 -10.43 16.30 -3.30
CA PRO A 104 -9.71 17.26 -4.15
C PRO A 104 -8.75 18.19 -3.39
N ASP A 105 -9.14 18.66 -2.20
CA ASP A 105 -8.27 19.50 -1.36
C ASP A 105 -7.01 18.78 -0.81
N ASP A 106 -6.96 17.46 -0.85
CA ASP A 106 -5.81 16.68 -0.39
C ASP A 106 -4.85 16.30 -1.52
N GLU A 107 -5.12 16.76 -2.75
CA GLU A 107 -4.41 16.33 -3.97
C GLU A 107 -2.89 16.57 -3.89
N GLU A 108 -2.46 17.66 -3.28
CA GLU A 108 -1.04 18.01 -3.14
C GLU A 108 -0.21 16.93 -2.40
N HIS A 109 -0.85 16.16 -1.50
CA HIS A 109 -0.17 15.09 -0.77
C HIS A 109 0.15 13.88 -1.65
N PHE A 110 -0.62 13.66 -2.72
CA PHE A 110 -0.53 12.48 -3.59
C PHE A 110 0.17 12.75 -4.93
N GLN A 111 0.29 14.01 -5.35
CA GLN A 111 1.00 14.39 -6.58
C GLN A 111 2.52 14.20 -6.49
N SER A 112 3.08 14.14 -5.29
CA SER A 112 4.53 13.99 -5.06
C SER A 112 4.92 12.55 -4.70
N ASP A 113 6.23 12.27 -4.69
CA ASP A 113 6.80 11.00 -4.23
C ASP A 113 6.60 10.71 -2.73
N ARG A 114 5.92 11.59 -1.99
CA ARG A 114 5.80 11.50 -0.52
C ARG A 114 5.01 10.29 -0.06
N VAL A 115 3.85 10.02 -0.65
CA VAL A 115 3.02 8.86 -0.31
C VAL A 115 3.19 7.80 -1.40
N LEU A 116 3.60 6.59 -1.04
CA LEU A 116 3.88 5.48 -1.97
C LEU A 116 4.97 5.83 -3.03
N PRO A 117 6.21 6.17 -2.63
CA PRO A 117 7.31 6.61 -3.53
C PRO A 117 7.65 5.62 -4.66
N GLY A 118 7.36 4.34 -4.46
CA GLY A 118 7.58 3.28 -5.44
C GLY A 118 6.67 3.32 -6.67
N PHE A 119 5.62 4.15 -6.68
CA PHE A 119 4.61 4.14 -7.73
C PHE A 119 4.67 5.38 -8.63
N ALA A 120 4.48 5.20 -9.94
CA ALA A 120 4.27 6.29 -10.88
C ALA A 120 2.80 6.75 -10.83
N ARG A 121 2.57 8.06 -10.67
CA ARG A 121 1.22 8.63 -10.57
C ARG A 121 0.68 8.83 -11.96
N VAL A 122 -0.51 8.31 -12.21
CA VAL A 122 -1.18 8.44 -13.50
C VAL A 122 -2.64 8.83 -13.31
N THR A 123 -3.20 9.58 -14.27
CA THR A 123 -4.65 9.86 -14.30
C THR A 123 -5.40 8.84 -15.18
N ARG A 124 -4.69 8.22 -16.11
CA ARG A 124 -5.15 7.17 -17.04
C ARG A 124 -4.07 6.11 -17.15
N GLU A 125 -4.43 4.89 -17.51
CA GLU A 125 -3.44 3.81 -17.67
C GLU A 125 -2.46 4.16 -18.79
N GLU A 126 -1.18 4.15 -18.48
CA GLU A 126 -0.11 4.45 -19.42
C GLU A 126 0.70 3.19 -19.73
N THR A 127 1.00 2.96 -20.99
CA THR A 127 1.95 1.93 -21.41
C THR A 127 3.34 2.56 -21.42
N HIS A 128 4.37 1.85 -20.92
CA HIS A 128 5.80 2.28 -20.86
C HIS A 128 6.26 3.04 -19.61
N LEU A 129 5.96 2.52 -18.41
CA LEU A 129 6.56 3.01 -17.16
C LEU A 129 7.46 1.95 -16.54
N ASP A 130 8.61 2.39 -15.99
CA ASP A 130 9.56 1.53 -15.29
C ASP A 130 9.10 1.17 -13.86
N LYS A 131 8.10 1.90 -13.34
CA LYS A 131 7.50 1.73 -12.01
C LYS A 131 6.06 1.22 -12.10
N PRO A 132 5.56 0.50 -11.08
CA PRO A 132 4.13 0.20 -10.97
C PRO A 132 3.31 1.50 -10.94
N GLN A 133 2.12 1.48 -11.54
CA GLN A 133 1.25 2.64 -11.64
C GLN A 133 0.33 2.77 -10.42
N LEU A 134 0.07 4.00 -9.99
CA LEU A 134 -0.97 4.35 -9.04
C LEU A 134 -1.91 5.36 -9.70
N ARG A 135 -3.16 4.96 -9.93
CA ARG A 135 -4.14 5.83 -10.56
C ARG A 135 -4.78 6.74 -9.52
N LEU A 136 -4.62 8.05 -9.67
CA LEU A 136 -5.20 9.05 -8.78
C LEU A 136 -6.60 9.46 -9.27
N VAL A 137 -7.55 9.53 -8.33
CA VAL A 137 -8.91 10.00 -8.59
C VAL A 137 -9.32 10.95 -7.46
N ALA A 138 -9.57 12.22 -7.81
CA ALA A 138 -10.18 13.17 -6.88
C ALA A 138 -11.70 12.96 -6.81
N ASP A 139 -12.27 12.91 -5.61
CA ASP A 139 -13.70 12.75 -5.38
C ASP A 139 -14.14 13.35 -4.03
N GLU A 140 -15.14 14.24 -4.05
CA GLU A 140 -15.69 14.87 -2.83
C GLU A 140 -16.44 13.88 -1.92
N ALA A 141 -16.77 12.68 -2.40
CA ALA A 141 -17.36 11.63 -1.57
C ALA A 141 -16.38 11.07 -0.53
N VAL A 142 -15.07 11.21 -0.75
CA VAL A 142 -14.04 10.83 0.23
C VAL A 142 -13.83 11.98 1.21
N PRO A 143 -13.96 11.80 2.54
CA PRO A 143 -13.72 12.88 3.49
C PRO A 143 -12.28 13.42 3.40
N ARG A 144 -12.12 14.73 3.64
CA ARG A 144 -10.79 15.35 3.78
C ARG A 144 -9.96 14.63 4.87
N GLY A 145 -8.67 14.46 4.61
CA GLY A 145 -7.74 13.76 5.49
C GLY A 145 -7.84 12.24 5.42
N VAL A 146 -8.56 11.68 4.43
CA VAL A 146 -8.62 10.24 4.15
C VAL A 146 -8.39 9.99 2.66
N ALA A 147 -7.66 8.92 2.35
CA ALA A 147 -7.58 8.36 0.99
C ALA A 147 -7.96 6.89 1.00
N LEU A 148 -8.77 6.48 0.03
CA LEU A 148 -9.19 5.10 -0.18
C LEU A 148 -8.38 4.51 -1.32
N LEU A 149 -7.76 3.35 -1.09
CA LEU A 149 -6.96 2.67 -2.09
C LEU A 149 -7.55 1.30 -2.41
N ASP A 150 -7.96 1.10 -3.67
CA ASP A 150 -8.36 -0.21 -4.19
C ASP A 150 -7.10 -0.98 -4.61
N SER A 151 -6.76 -2.02 -3.84
CA SER A 151 -5.58 -2.84 -4.07
C SER A 151 -5.88 -4.05 -4.97
N PRO A 152 -4.88 -4.52 -5.75
CA PRO A 152 -4.96 -5.82 -6.41
C PRO A 152 -5.19 -6.96 -5.41
N ASP A 153 -5.69 -8.09 -5.91
CA ASP A 153 -5.96 -9.26 -5.09
C ASP A 153 -4.67 -9.83 -4.46
N ILE A 154 -4.70 -10.06 -3.15
CA ILE A 154 -3.58 -10.68 -2.42
C ILE A 154 -3.33 -12.14 -2.82
N ASP A 155 -4.36 -12.81 -3.34
CA ASP A 155 -4.35 -14.18 -3.85
C ASP A 155 -4.28 -14.24 -5.38
N SER A 156 -3.91 -13.13 -6.03
CA SER A 156 -3.78 -13.08 -7.48
C SER A 156 -2.82 -14.15 -8.00
N VAL A 157 -3.13 -14.74 -9.14
CA VAL A 157 -2.23 -15.69 -9.83
C VAL A 157 -0.95 -15.00 -10.34
N MET A 158 -1.02 -13.71 -10.64
CA MET A 158 0.13 -12.92 -11.08
C MET A 158 0.98 -12.51 -9.89
N GLU A 159 2.26 -12.86 -9.92
CA GLU A 159 3.21 -12.54 -8.85
C GLU A 159 3.36 -11.02 -8.65
N SER A 160 3.43 -10.26 -9.75
CA SER A 160 3.49 -8.80 -9.73
C SER A 160 2.34 -8.18 -8.92
N ASN A 161 1.11 -8.67 -9.10
CA ASN A 161 -0.05 -8.18 -8.38
C ASN A 161 0.04 -8.51 -6.89
N ARG A 162 0.51 -9.70 -6.52
CA ARG A 162 0.70 -10.06 -5.11
C ARG A 162 1.76 -9.20 -4.44
N LEU A 163 2.85 -8.88 -5.14
CA LEU A 163 3.90 -7.99 -4.63
C LEU A 163 3.37 -6.57 -4.41
N ILE A 164 2.64 -6.03 -5.39
CA ILE A 164 1.99 -4.73 -5.27
C ILE A 164 1.00 -4.72 -4.10
N ALA A 165 0.12 -5.72 -3.99
CA ALA A 165 -0.85 -5.80 -2.90
C ALA A 165 -0.15 -5.80 -1.53
N ARG A 166 0.91 -6.59 -1.36
CA ARG A 166 1.70 -6.62 -0.12
C ARG A 166 2.38 -5.29 0.19
N GLN A 167 2.92 -4.60 -0.81
CA GLN A 167 3.54 -3.28 -0.62
C GLN A 167 2.52 -2.24 -0.18
N LEU A 168 1.35 -2.20 -0.83
CA LEU A 168 0.26 -1.27 -0.49
C LEU A 168 -0.23 -1.49 0.92
N LEU A 169 -0.42 -2.76 1.29
CA LEU A 169 -0.77 -3.17 2.62
C LEU A 169 0.28 -2.68 3.64
N ALA A 170 1.57 -2.90 3.39
CA ALA A 170 2.64 -2.43 4.28
C ALA A 170 2.69 -0.89 4.44
N ALA A 171 2.17 -0.14 3.48
CA ALA A 171 2.16 1.33 3.48
C ALA A 171 0.89 1.95 4.07
N ALA A 172 -0.13 1.16 4.41
CA ALA A 172 -1.43 1.68 4.82
C ALA A 172 -1.50 2.00 6.32
N ASP A 173 -2.20 3.09 6.66
CA ASP A 173 -2.56 3.41 8.05
C ASP A 173 -3.70 2.52 8.56
N LEU A 174 -4.60 2.11 7.67
CA LEU A 174 -5.74 1.25 7.99
C LEU A 174 -6.00 0.24 6.88
N TRP A 175 -6.29 -1.00 7.27
CA TRP A 175 -6.65 -2.06 6.34
C TRP A 175 -8.14 -2.37 6.46
N LEU A 176 -8.85 -2.23 5.35
CA LEU A 176 -10.23 -2.67 5.23
C LEU A 176 -10.24 -4.00 4.47
N PHE A 177 -10.32 -5.09 5.22
CA PHE A 177 -10.33 -6.44 4.65
C PHE A 177 -11.75 -6.85 4.24
N VAL A 178 -11.94 -7.07 2.94
CA VAL A 178 -13.21 -7.50 2.34
C VAL A 178 -13.13 -9.00 2.03
N THR A 179 -14.12 -9.75 2.49
CA THR A 179 -14.25 -11.19 2.21
C THR A 179 -15.71 -11.56 1.94
N THR A 180 -15.91 -12.79 1.46
CA THR A 180 -17.24 -13.35 1.19
C THR A 180 -17.45 -14.61 2.01
N ALA A 181 -18.71 -15.03 2.15
CA ALA A 181 -19.06 -16.28 2.83
C ALA A 181 -18.40 -17.53 2.21
N ALA A 182 -17.92 -17.46 0.97
CA ALA A 182 -17.19 -18.56 0.33
C ALA A 182 -15.66 -18.50 0.53
N ARG A 183 -15.12 -17.33 0.89
CA ARG A 183 -13.67 -17.07 0.94
C ARG A 183 -13.16 -16.73 2.34
N TYR A 184 -14.06 -16.57 3.32
CA TYR A 184 -13.68 -16.22 4.70
C TYR A 184 -12.79 -17.26 5.38
N ALA A 185 -12.75 -18.51 4.88
CA ALA A 185 -11.93 -19.57 5.45
C ALA A 185 -10.60 -19.78 4.69
N ASP A 186 -10.32 -18.99 3.64
CA ASP A 186 -9.10 -19.12 2.86
C ASP A 186 -7.90 -18.67 3.72
N ALA A 187 -6.89 -19.54 3.85
CA ALA A 187 -5.76 -19.31 4.74
C ALA A 187 -4.84 -18.16 4.30
N VAL A 188 -4.74 -17.89 3.00
CA VAL A 188 -3.84 -16.87 2.42
C VAL A 188 -4.17 -15.47 2.96
N PRO A 189 -5.44 -15.01 2.93
CA PRO A 189 -5.81 -13.76 3.58
C PRO A 189 -5.51 -13.68 5.06
N TRP A 190 -5.81 -14.73 5.82
CA TRP A 190 -5.58 -14.75 7.27
C TRP A 190 -4.10 -14.71 7.61
N THR A 191 -3.26 -15.45 6.88
CA THR A 191 -1.80 -15.40 7.07
C THR A 191 -1.29 -13.97 6.90
N LEU A 192 -1.77 -13.28 5.86
CA LEU A 192 -1.37 -11.90 5.59
C LEU A 192 -1.87 -10.93 6.67
N LEU A 193 -3.06 -11.16 7.24
CA LEU A 193 -3.59 -10.39 8.37
C LEU A 193 -2.79 -10.64 9.66
N THR A 194 -2.43 -11.90 9.94
CA THR A 194 -1.56 -12.26 11.07
C THR A 194 -0.20 -11.60 10.93
N ASP A 195 0.43 -11.71 9.76
CA ASP A 195 1.71 -11.06 9.48
C ASP A 195 1.63 -9.53 9.67
N ALA A 196 0.49 -8.92 9.35
CA ALA A 196 0.27 -7.48 9.53
C ALA A 196 0.14 -7.09 10.99
N GLN A 197 -0.61 -7.88 11.76
CA GLN A 197 -0.78 -7.69 13.20
C GLN A 197 0.55 -7.84 13.94
N GLU A 198 1.38 -8.82 13.56
CA GLU A 198 2.69 -9.05 14.19
C GLU A 198 3.71 -7.94 13.93
N ARG A 199 3.48 -7.11 12.91
CA ARG A 199 4.33 -5.96 12.56
C ARG A 199 3.93 -4.65 13.27
N GLY A 200 2.80 -4.64 13.98
CA GLY A 200 2.24 -3.49 14.71
C GLY A 200 2.68 -3.40 16.16
#